data_AF-A0A7S0PI90-F1
#
_entry.id   AF-A0A7S0PI90-F1
#
_cell.length_a   1.000
_cell.length_b   1.000
_cell.length_c   1.000
_cell.angle_alpha   90.00
_cell.angle_beta   90.00
_cell.angle_gamma   90.00
#
_symmetry.space_group_name_H-M   'P 1'
#
loop_
_entity.id
_entity.type
_entity.pdbx_description
1 polymer ?
#
loop_
_entity_poly.entity_id
_entity_poly.type
_entity_poly.pdbx_seq_one_letter_code
_entity_poly.pdbx_strand_id
1 'polypeptide(L)'
;LVLILRKTYKGVHSNQVGFPGGQVDPEDINDIATALRETEEEVGVHRTRVEVIRELTSTYIPPSNFTVKPFLGIVHETPLFIPQASEVEAIIEVSLKDLLAE
;
A
#
# COMPACT_ATOMS: atom_id res chain seq x y z
N LEU A 1 -10.39 -2.73 4.32
CA LEU A 1 -9.07 -2.83 3.67
C LEU A 1 -9.04 -1.85 2.53
N VAL A 2 -7.92 -1.15 2.35
CA VAL A 2 -7.74 -0.21 1.25
C VAL A 2 -6.79 -0.82 0.22
N LEU A 3 -7.18 -0.74 -1.04
CA LEU A 3 -6.40 -1.10 -2.20
C LEU A 3 -6.35 0.10 -3.14
N ILE A 4 -5.37 0.11 -4.04
CA ILE A 4 -5.24 1.11 -5.09
C ILE A 4 -5.31 0.43 -6.46
N LEU A 5 -5.94 1.12 -7.42
CA LEU A 5 -5.71 0.87 -8.83
C LEU A 5 -4.57 1.77 -9.29
N ARG A 6 -3.47 1.17 -9.72
CA ARG A 6 -2.30 1.91 -10.22
C ARG A 6 -2.64 2.58 -11.55
N LYS A 7 -2.12 3.79 -11.77
CA LYS A 7 -2.19 4.51 -13.04
C LYS A 7 -1.66 3.65 -14.19
N THR A 8 -2.08 3.98 -15.41
CA THR A 8 -1.52 3.37 -16.61
C THR A 8 -0.19 4.04 -16.95
N TYR A 9 0.89 3.27 -17.05
CA TYR A 9 2.22 3.74 -17.42
C TYR A 9 3.01 2.65 -18.14
N LYS A 10 4.15 3.02 -18.73
CA LYS A 10 5.09 2.04 -19.29
C LYS A 10 5.91 1.41 -18.17
N GLY A 11 5.57 0.19 -17.77
CA GLY A 11 6.32 -0.54 -16.74
C GLY A 11 5.58 -1.76 -16.23
N VAL A 12 6.20 -2.42 -15.25
CA VAL A 12 5.61 -3.57 -14.57
C VAL A 12 4.51 -3.08 -13.63
N HIS A 13 3.42 -3.85 -13.52
CA HIS A 13 2.27 -3.59 -12.65
C HIS A 13 1.33 -2.43 -13.05
N SER A 14 1.51 -1.84 -14.25
CA SER A 14 0.57 -0.86 -14.79
C SER A 14 -0.87 -1.41 -14.81
N ASN A 15 -1.84 -0.58 -14.37
CA ASN A 15 -3.26 -0.92 -14.33
C ASN A 15 -3.60 -2.19 -13.50
N GLN A 16 -2.81 -2.49 -12.48
CA GLN A 16 -3.07 -3.57 -11.53
C GLN A 16 -3.64 -3.03 -10.22
N VAL A 17 -4.43 -3.86 -9.55
CA VAL A 17 -4.89 -3.61 -8.18
C VAL A 17 -3.86 -4.15 -7.20
N GLY A 18 -3.52 -3.37 -6.17
CA GLY A 18 -2.57 -3.74 -5.12
C GLY A 18 -2.83 -3.00 -3.82
N PHE A 19 -2.10 -3.38 -2.77
CA PHE A 19 -2.03 -2.58 -1.54
C PHE A 19 -1.18 -1.32 -1.80
N PRO A 20 -1.37 -0.24 -1.01
CA PRO A 20 -0.45 0.88 -1.01
C PRO A 20 0.97 0.43 -0.68
N GLY A 21 1.96 1.01 -1.33
CA GLY A 21 3.36 0.67 -1.15
C GLY A 21 4.22 0.95 -2.38
N GLY A 22 5.52 1.00 -2.13
CA GLY A 22 6.50 1.36 -3.16
C GLY A 22 7.91 0.93 -2.77
N GLN A 23 8.88 1.60 -3.39
CA GLN A 23 10.30 1.29 -3.21
C GLN A 23 10.86 2.03 -1.99
N VAL A 24 11.83 1.41 -1.32
CA VAL A 24 12.59 2.05 -0.24
C VAL A 24 13.32 3.28 -0.77
N ASP A 25 13.10 4.43 -0.14
CA ASP A 25 13.84 5.66 -0.36
C ASP A 25 15.13 5.66 0.51
N PRO A 26 16.26 6.20 0.03
CA PRO A 26 17.45 6.41 0.86
C PRO A 26 17.23 7.10 2.22
N GLU A 27 16.17 7.93 2.34
CA GLU A 27 15.80 8.63 3.58
C GLU A 27 14.96 7.76 4.53
N ASP A 28 14.43 6.62 4.07
CA ASP A 28 13.64 5.71 4.89
C ASP A 28 14.53 4.99 5.92
N ILE A 29 14.18 5.16 7.20
CA ILE A 29 14.96 4.58 8.31
C ILE A 29 14.85 3.05 8.41
N ASN A 30 13.79 2.45 7.84
CA ASN A 30 13.53 1.02 7.77
C ASN A 30 12.35 0.73 6.81
N ASP A 31 12.09 -0.55 6.54
CA ASP A 31 11.03 -0.99 5.64
C ASP A 31 9.60 -0.58 6.10
N ILE A 32 9.38 -0.44 7.41
CA ILE A 32 8.10 0.04 7.95
C ILE A 32 7.90 1.52 7.60
N ALA A 33 8.95 2.33 7.72
CA ALA A 33 8.92 3.74 7.36
C ALA A 33 8.59 3.92 5.87
N THR A 34 9.15 3.08 5.00
CA THR A 34 8.79 3.03 3.57
C THR A 34 7.29 2.74 3.40
N ALA A 35 6.77 1.66 4.00
CA ALA A 35 5.36 1.30 3.84
C ALA A 35 4.41 2.41 4.33
N LEU A 36 4.76 3.06 5.44
CA LEU A 36 3.99 4.17 6.00
C LEU A 36 4.06 5.44 5.14
N ARG A 37 5.25 5.79 4.62
CA ARG A 37 5.44 6.93 3.72
C ARG A 37 4.60 6.75 2.45
N GLU A 38 4.73 5.60 1.80
CA GLU A 38 3.99 5.27 0.57
C GLU A 38 2.47 5.25 0.81
N THR A 39 2.02 4.71 1.95
CA THR A 39 0.59 4.77 2.32
C THR A 39 0.10 6.21 2.48
N GLU A 40 0.90 7.08 3.09
CA GLU A 40 0.54 8.49 3.23
C GLU A 40 0.52 9.21 1.87
N GLU A 41 1.51 8.95 1.02
CA GLU A 41 1.62 9.53 -0.32
C GLU A 41 0.46 9.08 -1.22
N GLU A 42 0.26 7.77 -1.38
CA GLU A 42 -0.68 7.21 -2.35
C GLU A 42 -2.15 7.39 -1.93
N VAL A 43 -2.46 7.29 -0.63
CA VAL A 43 -3.87 7.29 -0.16
C VAL A 43 -4.21 8.36 0.88
N GLY A 44 -3.25 9.20 1.28
CA GLY A 44 -3.49 10.35 2.17
C GLY A 44 -3.66 10.01 3.65
N VAL A 45 -3.41 8.76 4.05
CA VAL A 45 -3.52 8.34 5.46
C VAL A 45 -2.22 8.68 6.18
N HIS A 46 -2.25 9.72 7.01
CA HIS A 46 -1.07 10.19 7.74
C HIS A 46 -0.42 9.07 8.56
N ARG A 47 0.90 8.88 8.40
CA ARG A 47 1.65 7.76 8.98
C ARG A 47 1.51 7.61 10.49
N THR A 48 1.32 8.71 11.22
CA THR A 48 1.16 8.68 12.69
C THR A 48 -0.19 8.14 13.16
N ARG A 49 -1.17 8.01 12.26
CA ARG A 49 -2.48 7.42 12.56
C ARG A 49 -2.48 5.91 12.41
N VAL A 50 -1.47 5.35 11.74
CA VAL A 50 -1.38 3.92 11.46
C VAL A 50 -0.63 3.24 12.59
N GLU A 51 -1.31 2.34 13.30
CA GLU A 51 -0.69 1.43 14.24
C GLU A 51 -0.24 0.17 13.49
N VAL A 52 1.08 -0.03 13.39
CA VAL A 52 1.65 -1.23 12.75
C VAL A 52 1.60 -2.39 13.73
N ILE A 53 0.83 -3.42 13.38
CA ILE A 53 0.59 -4.59 14.23
C ILE A 53 1.65 -5.65 14.02
N ARG A 54 2.03 -5.90 12.75
CA ARG A 54 2.89 -7.03 12.39
C ARG A 54 3.51 -6.91 10.99
N GLU A 55 4.75 -7.34 10.85
CA GLU A 55 5.36 -7.74 9.58
C GLU A 55 4.86 -9.13 9.13
N LEU A 56 4.43 -9.24 7.88
CA LEU A 56 3.95 -10.48 7.27
C LEU A 56 5.06 -11.14 6.45
N THR A 57 4.79 -12.34 5.95
CA THR A 57 5.77 -13.12 5.18
C THR A 57 6.19 -12.39 3.89
N SER A 58 7.49 -12.12 3.78
CA SER A 58 8.09 -11.55 2.56
C SER A 58 7.87 -12.44 1.35
N THR A 59 7.60 -11.83 0.20
CA THR A 59 7.35 -12.55 -1.05
C THR A 59 8.19 -11.97 -2.17
N TYR A 60 8.90 -12.84 -2.89
CA TYR A 60 9.60 -12.45 -4.11
C TYR A 60 8.62 -12.36 -5.29
N ILE A 61 8.69 -11.26 -6.04
CA ILE A 61 7.83 -10.95 -7.18
C ILE A 61 8.67 -11.01 -8.46
N PRO A 62 8.64 -12.14 -9.20
CA PRO A 62 9.49 -12.33 -10.37
C PRO A 62 9.33 -11.27 -11.49
N PRO A 63 8.10 -10.80 -11.82
CA PRO A 63 7.93 -9.82 -12.91
C PRO A 63 8.69 -8.52 -12.71
N SER A 64 8.92 -8.10 -11.47
CA SER A 64 9.61 -6.86 -11.12
C SER A 64 10.98 -7.08 -10.47
N ASN A 65 11.33 -8.32 -10.12
CA ASN A 65 12.57 -8.68 -9.41
C ASN A 65 12.68 -8.00 -8.02
N PHE A 66 11.55 -7.80 -7.34
CA PHE A 66 11.50 -7.25 -5.98
C PHE A 66 11.22 -8.33 -4.94
N THR A 67 11.79 -8.19 -3.75
CA THR A 67 11.30 -8.88 -2.55
C THR A 67 10.43 -7.90 -1.77
N VAL A 68 9.12 -8.15 -1.75
CA VAL A 68 8.13 -7.30 -1.08
C VAL A 68 7.96 -7.77 0.35
N LYS A 69 7.99 -6.81 1.30
CA LYS A 69 7.73 -7.03 2.73
C LYS A 69 6.39 -6.39 3.12
N PRO A 70 5.32 -7.18 3.33
CA PRO A 70 4.03 -6.63 3.69
C PRO A 70 3.94 -6.35 5.19
N PHE A 71 3.24 -5.27 5.55
CA PHE A 71 2.95 -4.92 6.95
C PHE A 71 1.44 -4.79 7.17
N LEU A 72 0.95 -5.35 8.27
CA LEU A 72 -0.43 -5.16 8.72
C LEU A 72 -0.49 -3.94 9.62
N GLY A 73 -1.18 -2.90 9.16
CA GLY A 73 -1.49 -1.69 9.94
C GLY A 73 -2.98 -1.51 10.15
N ILE A 74 -3.37 -0.91 11.27
CA ILE A 74 -4.74 -0.51 11.56
C ILE A 74 -4.83 0.99 11.81
N VAL A 75 -5.99 1.56 11.50
CA VAL A 75 -6.39 2.90 11.88
C VAL A 75 -7.65 2.77 12.74
N HIS A 76 -7.70 3.50 13.86
CA HIS A 76 -8.81 3.39 14.83
C HIS A 76 -10.09 4.11 14.38
N GLU A 77 -9.99 4.90 13.32
CA GLU A 77 -11.09 5.63 12.71
C GLU A 77 -11.03 5.45 11.19
N THR A 78 -12.19 5.44 10.53
CA THR A 78 -12.24 5.44 9.06
C THR A 78 -11.62 6.73 8.53
N PRO A 79 -10.50 6.66 7.78
CA PRO A 79 -9.86 7.84 7.25
C PRO A 79 -10.60 8.36 6.02
N LEU A 80 -10.39 9.63 5.70
CA LEU A 80 -10.70 10.15 4.36
C LEU A 80 -9.53 9.79 3.45
N PHE A 81 -9.78 9.03 2.39
CA PHE A 81 -8.76 8.69 1.41
C PHE A 81 -8.61 9.82 0.38
N ILE A 82 -7.36 10.20 0.13
CA ILE A 82 -7.00 11.21 -0.87
C ILE A 82 -5.99 10.57 -1.81
N PRO A 83 -6.39 10.15 -3.03
CA PRO A 83 -5.48 9.48 -3.94
C PRO A 83 -4.42 10.44 -4.49
N GLN A 84 -3.18 9.96 -4.60
CA GLN A 84 -2.14 10.68 -5.32
C GLN A 84 -2.40 10.67 -6.82
N ALA A 85 -2.72 11.83 -7.40
CA ALA A 85 -3.12 11.93 -8.80
C ALA A 85 -2.09 11.41 -9.82
N SER A 86 -0.79 11.39 -9.47
CA SER A 86 0.28 10.90 -10.34
C SER A 86 0.38 9.37 -10.40
N GLU A 87 -0.07 8.65 -9.37
CA GLU A 87 0.21 7.21 -9.20
C GLU A 87 -1.05 6.36 -9.05
N VAL A 88 -2.10 6.93 -8.47
CA VAL A 88 -3.34 6.22 -8.14
C VAL A 88 -4.46 6.67 -9.08
N GLU A 89 -5.00 5.72 -9.84
CA GLU A 89 -6.19 5.92 -10.67
C GLU A 89 -7.47 5.89 -9.83
N ALA A 90 -7.55 4.95 -8.87
CA ALA A 90 -8.71 4.82 -8.00
C ALA A 90 -8.34 4.20 -6.65
N ILE A 91 -9.07 4.59 -5.61
CA ILE A 91 -9.10 3.92 -4.31
C ILE A 91 -10.19 2.84 -4.33
N ILE A 92 -9.85 1.64 -3.86
CA ILE A 92 -10.78 0.52 -3.78
C ILE A 92 -10.87 0.09 -2.31
N GLU A 93 -12.03 0.32 -1.71
CA GLU A 93 -12.33 -0.12 -0.35
C GLU A 93 -12.97 -1.52 -0.39
N VAL A 94 -12.34 -2.47 0.28
CA VAL A 94 -12.81 -3.87 0.37
C VAL A 94 -13.08 -4.20 1.83
N SER A 95 -14.27 -4.73 2.14
CA SER A 95 -14.53 -5.19 3.50
C SER A 95 -13.69 -6.44 3.79
N LEU A 96 -13.17 -6.56 5.01
CA LEU A 96 -12.44 -7.77 5.40
C LEU A 96 -13.35 -9.01 5.29
N LYS A 97 -14.65 -8.84 5.49
CA LYS A 97 -15.64 -9.91 5.39
C LYS A 97 -15.74 -10.46 3.96
N ASP A 98 -15.72 -9.58 2.95
CA ASP A 98 -15.79 -10.00 1.54
C ASP A 98 -14.54 -10.77 1.13
N LEU A 99 -13.38 -10.43 1.70
CA LEU A 99 -12.10 -11.10 1.44
C LEU A 99 -12.00 -12.49 2.11
N LEU A 100 -12.73 -12.69 3.21
CA LEU A 100 -12.75 -13.95 3.96
C LEU A 100 -13.95 -14.84 3.59
N ALA A 101 -14.87 -14.34 2.77
CA ALA A 101 -16.02 -15.12 2.32
C ALA A 101 -15.54 -16.19 1.34
N GLU A 102 -15.83 -17.46 1.66
CA GLU A 102 -15.64 -18.61 0.77
C GLU A 102 -16.67 -18.64 -0.37
#